data_AF-E6W034-F1
#
_entry.id   AF-E6W034-F1
#
_cell.length_a   1.000
_cell.length_b   1.000
_cell.length_c   1.000
_cell.angle_alpha   90.00
_cell.angle_beta   90.00
_cell.angle_gamma   90.00
#
_symmetry.space_group_name_H-M   'P 1'
#
loop_
_entity.id
_entity.type
_entity.pdbx_description
1 polymer ?
#
loop_
_entity_poly.entity_id
_entity_poly.type
_entity_poly.pdbx_seq_one_letter_code
_entity_poly.pdbx_strand_id
1 'polypeptide(L)'
;MVNDIVLNKAESIERCIRKVEEYSSRETGLHFEADHLKQDAIAFNLVRAAEQCIDLANHVVRRRKLGIPKESRDAFRLLASGGIIPAESADKLVKMVGFRNVLVHEYQQVPGARY
;
A
#
# COMPACT_ATOMS: atom_id res chain seq x y z
N MET A 1 -2.70 24.26 10.91
CA MET A 1 -1.96 23.66 9.78
C MET A 1 -2.79 22.51 9.25
N VAL A 2 -3.34 22.65 8.03
CA VAL A 2 -3.87 21.50 7.29
C VAL A 2 -2.76 20.46 7.21
N ASN A 3 -3.08 19.21 7.52
CA ASN A 3 -2.21 18.24 8.16
C ASN A 3 -1.10 17.75 7.18
N ASP A 4 0.09 18.36 7.22
CA ASP A 4 1.24 18.07 6.32
C ASP A 4 1.51 16.57 6.14
N ILE A 5 1.32 15.78 7.20
CA ILE A 5 1.47 14.32 7.18
C ILE A 5 0.52 13.65 6.17
N VAL A 6 -0.75 14.08 6.12
CA VAL A 6 -1.76 13.50 5.21
C VAL A 6 -1.41 13.83 3.77
N LEU A 7 -1.03 15.08 3.50
CA LEU A 7 -0.63 15.52 2.15
C LEU A 7 0.63 14.80 1.69
N ASN A 8 1.65 14.71 2.54
CA ASN A 8 2.90 14.01 2.22
C ASN A 8 2.67 12.51 1.96
N LYS A 9 1.76 11.87 2.70
CA LYS A 9 1.40 10.46 2.46
C LYS A 9 0.60 10.29 1.17
N ALA A 10 -0.36 11.16 0.90
CA ALA A 10 -1.12 11.14 -0.36
C ALA A 10 -0.19 11.30 -1.57
N GLU A 11 0.71 12.28 -1.53
CA GLU A 11 1.70 12.51 -2.59
C GLU A 11 2.64 11.30 -2.75
N SER A 12 3.02 10.66 -1.65
CA SER A 12 3.84 9.43 -1.68
C SER A 12 3.11 8.25 -2.32
N ILE A 13 1.82 8.08 -2.02
CA ILE A 13 0.98 7.04 -2.63
C ILE A 13 0.88 7.28 -4.14
N GLU A 14 0.56 8.52 -4.55
CA GLU A 14 0.48 8.88 -5.96
C GLU A 14 1.79 8.65 -6.72
N ARG A 15 2.94 8.96 -6.11
CA ARG A 15 4.25 8.66 -6.71
C ARG A 15 4.45 7.16 -6.92
N CYS A 16 4.05 6.33 -5.96
CA CYS A 16 4.16 4.87 -6.09
C CYS A 16 3.28 4.36 -7.24
N ILE A 17 2.04 4.85 -7.33
CA ILE A 17 1.11 4.49 -8.40
C ILE A 17 1.67 4.90 -9.77
N ARG A 18 2.16 6.14 -9.90
CA ARG A 18 2.80 6.60 -11.15
C ARG A 18 3.99 5.71 -11.55
N LYS A 19 4.78 5.24 -10.58
CA LYS A 19 5.88 4.31 -10.86
C LYS A 19 5.37 2.96 -11.32
N VAL A 20 4.33 2.40 -10.71
CA VAL A 20 3.69 1.17 -11.18
C VAL A 20 3.23 1.30 -12.63
N GLU A 21 2.56 2.40 -12.98
CA GLU A 21 2.10 2.70 -14.34
C GLU A 21 3.28 2.85 -15.32
N GLU A 22 4.31 3.59 -14.94
CA GLU A 22 5.55 3.78 -15.71
C GLU A 22 6.20 2.43 -16.05
N TYR A 23 6.46 1.58 -15.04
CA TYR A 23 7.07 0.28 -15.27
C TYR A 23 6.14 -0.65 -16.05
N SER A 24 4.84 -0.64 -15.80
CA SER A 24 3.87 -1.46 -16.53
C SER A 24 3.86 -1.13 -18.03
N SER A 25 3.91 0.16 -18.37
CA SER A 25 3.94 0.66 -19.75
C SER A 25 5.30 0.56 -20.45
N ARG A 26 6.40 0.39 -19.69
CA ARG A 26 7.75 0.35 -20.24
C ARG A 26 7.99 -0.90 -21.09
N GLU A 27 8.37 -0.71 -22.34
CA GLU A 27 8.82 -1.78 -23.22
C GLU A 27 10.29 -2.13 -22.93
N THR A 28 10.56 -3.43 -22.77
CA THR A 28 11.91 -3.97 -22.47
C THR A 28 12.35 -5.02 -23.48
N GLY A 29 11.49 -5.42 -24.42
CA GLY A 29 11.73 -6.52 -25.35
C GLY A 29 11.57 -7.92 -24.74
N LEU A 30 11.28 -8.01 -23.44
CA LEU A 30 11.00 -9.26 -22.73
C LEU A 30 9.49 -9.43 -22.51
N HIS A 31 9.03 -10.68 -22.50
CA HIS A 31 7.71 -11.01 -21.95
C HIS A 31 7.69 -10.71 -20.45
N PHE A 32 6.53 -10.30 -19.92
CA PHE A 32 6.42 -9.87 -18.54
C PHE A 32 6.92 -10.94 -17.56
N GLU A 33 6.58 -12.20 -17.80
CA GLU A 33 6.95 -13.36 -16.99
C GLU A 33 8.47 -13.58 -16.89
N ALA A 34 9.22 -13.12 -17.90
CA ALA A 34 10.69 -13.20 -17.95
C ALA A 34 11.39 -11.91 -17.50
N ASP A 35 10.65 -10.81 -17.32
CA ASP A 35 11.19 -9.51 -16.92
C ASP A 35 11.11 -9.30 -15.41
N HIS A 36 11.98 -10.02 -14.68
CA HIS A 36 12.00 -9.99 -13.22
C HIS A 36 12.27 -8.59 -12.65
N LEU A 37 13.10 -7.76 -13.32
CA LEU A 37 13.36 -6.39 -12.87
C LEU A 37 12.10 -5.52 -12.94
N LYS A 38 11.30 -5.67 -14.01
CA LYS A 38 10.02 -4.99 -14.16
C LYS A 38 9.00 -5.49 -13.13
N GLN A 39 8.91 -6.80 -12.93
CA GLN A 39 8.06 -7.39 -11.89
C GLN A 39 8.41 -6.85 -10.51
N ASP A 40 9.70 -6.85 -10.14
CA ASP A 40 10.19 -6.38 -8.85
C ASP A 40 9.94 -4.89 -8.64
N ALA A 41 10.17 -4.07 -9.66
CA ALA A 41 9.90 -2.64 -9.58
C ALA A 41 8.40 -2.35 -9.35
N ILE A 42 7.52 -3.10 -10.02
CA ILE A 42 6.06 -2.97 -9.84
C ILE A 42 5.66 -3.45 -8.44
N ALA A 43 6.08 -4.65 -8.04
CA ALA A 43 5.75 -5.23 -6.74
C ALA A 43 6.22 -4.35 -5.58
N PHE A 44 7.46 -3.84 -5.65
CA PHE A 44 8.02 -2.92 -4.66
C PHE A 44 7.17 -1.66 -4.49
N ASN A 45 6.76 -1.02 -5.59
CA ASN A 45 5.94 0.18 -5.51
C ASN A 45 4.51 -0.12 -5.02
N LEU A 46 3.93 -1.28 -5.33
CA LEU A 46 2.64 -1.72 -4.78
C LEU A 46 2.71 -1.93 -3.26
N VAL A 47 3.75 -2.62 -2.77
CA VAL A 47 3.99 -2.81 -1.33
C VAL A 47 4.14 -1.46 -0.63
N ARG A 48 4.96 -0.56 -1.20
CA ARG A 48 5.18 0.77 -0.65
C ARG A 48 3.90 1.61 -0.61
N ALA A 49 3.08 1.57 -1.66
CA ALA A 49 1.79 2.25 -1.69
C ALA A 49 0.86 1.73 -0.59
N ALA A 50 0.78 0.40 -0.42
CA ALA A 50 -0.03 -0.23 0.60
C ALA A 50 0.39 0.19 2.02
N GLU A 51 1.69 0.25 2.30
CA GLU A 51 2.23 0.74 3.58
C GLU A 51 1.85 2.19 3.85
N GLN A 52 1.98 3.08 2.86
CA GLN A 52 1.58 4.48 3.04
C GLN A 52 0.08 4.62 3.30
N CYS A 53 -0.77 3.80 2.65
CA CYS A 53 -2.20 3.74 2.92
C CYS A 53 -2.49 3.29 4.36
N ILE A 54 -1.79 2.25 4.85
CA ILE A 54 -1.94 1.75 6.23
C ILE A 54 -1.54 2.82 7.23
N ASP A 55 -0.39 3.46 7.04
CA ASP A 55 0.07 4.53 7.93
C ASP A 55 -0.90 5.70 7.97
N LEU A 56 -1.42 6.10 6.80
CA LEU A 56 -2.39 7.18 6.70
C LEU A 56 -3.68 6.81 7.43
N ALA A 57 -4.16 5.57 7.28
CA ALA A 57 -5.34 5.10 7.98
C ALA A 57 -5.13 5.10 9.50
N ASN A 58 -3.98 4.60 9.98
CA ASN A 58 -3.62 4.61 11.40
C ASN A 58 -3.54 6.03 11.96
N HIS A 59 -2.94 6.96 11.21
CA HIS A 59 -2.89 8.37 11.60
C HIS A 59 -4.29 8.97 11.76
N VAL A 60 -5.18 8.73 10.80
CA VAL A 60 -6.55 9.24 10.85
C VAL A 60 -7.35 8.60 12.00
N VAL A 61 -7.26 7.27 12.18
CA VAL A 61 -7.89 6.55 13.29
C VAL A 61 -7.47 7.14 14.64
N ARG A 62 -6.16 7.38 14.83
CA ARG A 62 -5.63 8.01 16.05
C ARG A 62 -6.13 9.43 16.23
N ARG A 63 -6.08 10.25 15.18
CA ARG A 63 -6.51 11.67 15.23
C ARG A 63 -8.00 11.82 15.52
N ARG A 64 -8.82 10.89 15.04
CA ARG A 64 -10.27 10.89 15.20
C ARG A 64 -10.74 10.05 16.38
N LYS A 65 -9.83 9.40 17.12
CA LYS A 65 -10.11 8.54 18.29
C LYS A 65 -11.12 7.43 17.98
N LEU A 66 -10.98 6.77 16.83
CA LEU A 66 -11.95 5.75 16.35
C LEU A 66 -11.78 4.38 17.02
N GLY A 67 -10.78 4.22 17.90
CA GLY A 67 -10.44 2.96 18.53
C GLY A 67 -8.97 2.57 18.29
N ILE A 68 -8.64 1.34 18.67
CA ILE A 68 -7.28 0.78 18.54
C ILE A 68 -7.34 -0.38 17.54
N PRO A 69 -6.73 -0.26 16.34
CA PRO A 69 -6.66 -1.36 15.40
C PRO A 69 -5.73 -2.45 15.97
N LYS A 70 -6.13 -3.73 15.87
CA LYS A 70 -5.29 -4.87 16.29
C LYS A 70 -4.37 -5.33 15.16
N GLU A 71 -4.87 -5.26 13.94
CA GLU A 71 -4.12 -5.52 12.72
C GLU A 71 -4.19 -4.31 11.77
N SER A 72 -3.23 -4.21 10.82
CA SER A 72 -3.20 -3.12 9.83
C SER A 72 -4.50 -2.98 9.04
N ARG A 73 -5.18 -4.11 8.76
CA ARG A 73 -6.46 -4.12 8.02
C ARG A 73 -7.61 -3.51 8.83
N ASP A 74 -7.54 -3.56 10.16
CA ASP A 74 -8.60 -3.05 11.03
C ASP A 74 -8.69 -1.53 10.97
N ALA A 75 -7.59 -0.85 10.67
CA ALA A 75 -7.58 0.60 10.51
C ALA A 75 -8.60 1.05 9.45
N PHE A 76 -8.66 0.36 8.30
CA PHE A 76 -9.62 0.67 7.23
C PHE A 76 -11.07 0.39 7.64
N ARG A 77 -11.31 -0.69 8.41
CA ARG A 77 -12.64 -0.99 8.96
C ARG A 77 -13.10 0.10 9.94
N LEU A 78 -12.20 0.57 10.81
CA LEU A 78 -12.49 1.66 11.74
C LEU A 78 -12.81 2.98 11.00
N LEU A 79 -12.10 3.27 9.90
CA LEU A 79 -12.42 4.43 9.06
C LEU A 79 -13.81 4.34 8.42
N ALA A 80 -14.21 3.16 7.92
CA ALA A 80 -15.54 2.96 7.36
C ALA A 80 -16.64 3.09 8.42
N SER A 81 -16.47 2.44 9.58
CA SER A 81 -17.40 2.56 10.71
C SER A 81 -17.53 4.01 11.20
N GLY A 82 -16.45 4.79 11.11
CA GLY A 82 -16.45 6.23 11.41
C GLY A 82 -16.98 7.13 10.30
N GLY A 83 -17.46 6.57 9.17
CA GLY A 83 -18.01 7.32 8.03
C GLY A 83 -16.96 8.12 7.25
N ILE A 84 -15.67 7.84 7.41
CA ILE A 84 -14.58 8.58 6.76
C ILE A 84 -14.35 8.10 5.32
N ILE A 85 -14.52 6.81 5.08
CA ILE A 85 -14.45 6.20 3.75
C ILE A 85 -15.66 5.30 3.52
N PRO A 86 -16.08 5.08 2.26
CA PRO A 86 -17.10 4.09 1.95
C PRO A 86 -16.68 2.68 2.34
N ALA A 87 -17.64 1.84 2.74
CA ALA A 87 -17.39 0.44 3.10
C ALA A 87 -16.73 -0.34 1.95
N GLU A 88 -17.17 -0.12 0.72
CA GLU A 88 -16.58 -0.76 -0.47
C GLU A 88 -15.08 -0.42 -0.63
N SER A 89 -14.70 0.83 -0.36
CA SER A 89 -13.29 1.25 -0.39
C SER A 89 -12.49 0.58 0.71
N ALA A 90 -13.06 0.46 1.91
CA ALA A 90 -12.41 -0.25 3.00
C ALA A 90 -12.19 -1.74 2.67
N ASP A 91 -13.16 -2.40 2.05
CA ASP A 91 -13.03 -3.81 1.63
C ASP A 91 -11.89 -4.01 0.62
N LYS A 92 -11.75 -3.10 -0.35
CA LYS A 92 -10.64 -3.13 -1.32
C LYS A 92 -9.28 -2.93 -0.61
N LEU A 93 -9.20 -1.98 0.32
CA LEU A 93 -7.97 -1.70 1.08
C LEU A 93 -7.59 -2.83 2.04
N VAL A 94 -8.58 -3.50 2.65
CA VAL A 94 -8.36 -4.71 3.45
C VAL A 94 -7.77 -5.85 2.60
N LYS A 95 -8.28 -6.05 1.37
CA LYS A 95 -7.73 -7.04 0.43
C LYS A 95 -6.30 -6.68 -0.01
N MET A 96 -6.05 -5.39 -0.27
CA MET A 96 -4.70 -4.88 -0.59
C MET A 96 -3.69 -5.19 0.53
N VAL A 97 -4.07 -5.11 1.80
CA VAL A 97 -3.18 -5.52 2.92
C VAL A 97 -2.82 -7.00 2.84
N GLY A 98 -3.79 -7.86 2.50
CA GLY A 98 -3.55 -9.29 2.28
C GLY A 98 -2.57 -9.54 1.14
N PHE A 99 -2.79 -8.87 0.00
CA PHE A 99 -1.90 -8.93 -1.16
C PHE A 99 -0.47 -8.48 -0.83
N ARG A 100 -0.31 -7.35 -0.12
CA ARG A 100 0.99 -6.86 0.35
C ARG A 100 1.72 -7.89 1.19
N ASN A 101 1.00 -8.61 2.08
CA ASN A 101 1.63 -9.62 2.93
C ASN A 101 2.14 -10.81 2.11
N VAL A 102 1.40 -11.25 1.10
CA VAL A 102 1.87 -12.31 0.19
C VAL A 102 3.15 -11.87 -0.52
N LEU A 103 3.15 -10.69 -1.13
CA LEU A 103 4.35 -10.16 -1.81
C LEU A 103 5.55 -10.08 -0.87
N VAL A 104 5.39 -9.47 0.31
CA VAL A 104 6.50 -9.33 1.27
C VAL A 104 7.04 -10.70 1.72
N HIS A 105 6.17 -11.68 1.95
CA HIS A 105 6.60 -13.02 2.33
C HIS A 105 7.36 -13.73 1.20
N GLU A 106 6.95 -13.57 -0.06
CA GLU A 106 7.69 -14.12 -1.21
C GLU A 106 9.10 -13.53 -1.31
N TYR A 107 9.26 -12.23 -1.10
CA TYR A 107 10.59 -11.58 -1.09
C TYR A 107 11.45 -11.97 0.13
N GLN A 108 10.84 -12.28 1.27
CA GLN A 108 11.58 -12.72 2.47
C GLN A 108 12.15 -14.14 2.36
N GLN A 109 11.68 -14.95 1.41
CA GLN A 109 12.24 -16.29 1.18
C GLN A 109 13.54 -16.28 0.37
N VAL A 110 14.01 -15.11 -0.09
CA VAL A 110 15.31 -14.96 -0.77
C VAL A 110 16.44 -14.99 0.26
N PRO A 111 17.31 -16.03 0.27
CA PRO A 111 18.42 -16.10 1.21
C PRO A 111 19.39 -14.94 0.96
N GLY A 112 19.50 -14.01 1.92
CA GLY A 112 20.47 -12.90 1.88
C GLY A 112 19.87 -11.50 1.87
N ALA A 113 18.57 -11.34 1.62
CA ALA A 113 17.88 -10.06 1.75
C ALA A 113 17.43 -9.84 3.21
N ARG A 114 18.38 -9.58 4.12
CA ARG A 114 18.05 -8.99 5.42
C ARG A 114 17.91 -7.48 5.20
N TYR A 115 16.67 -6.99 5.24
CA TYR A 115 16.39 -5.57 5.44
C TYR A 115 16.91 -5.11 6.80
#